data_AF-A0A3B1DNC2-F1
#
_entry.id   AF-A0A3B1DNC2-F1
#
_cell.length_a   1.000
_cell.length_b   1.000
_cell.length_c   1.000
_cell.angle_alpha   90.00
_cell.angle_beta   90.00
_cell.angle_gamma   90.00
#
_symmetry.space_group_name_H-M   'P 1'
#
loop_
_entity.id
_entity.type
_entity.pdbx_description
1 polymer ?
#
loop_
_entity_poly.entity_id
_entity_poly.type
_entity_poly.pdbx_seq_one_letter_code
_entity_poly.pdbx_strand_id
1 'polypeptide(L)'
;MTLVQSILSVILGGIFLAMIFLVLFGQITVRKLRKNPEIKGILGVNFVSGSDIFSVAQALWLPQSMIRKIQKSRLSFLYADSELLYKHTTVFDRILARIFYTTFVISGVSMIILVILDALGIFE
;
A
#
# COMPACT_ATOMS: atom_id res chain seq x y z
N MET A 1 4.04 29.25 -13.19
CA MET A 1 4.36 27.85 -12.89
C MET A 1 4.46 27.12 -14.22
N THR A 2 5.55 26.39 -14.47
CA THR A 2 5.64 25.54 -15.67
C THR A 2 4.70 24.35 -15.54
N LEU A 3 4.34 23.71 -16.66
CA LEU A 3 3.47 22.53 -16.65
C LEU A 3 4.00 21.42 -15.72
N VAL A 4 5.32 21.18 -15.76
CA VAL A 4 6.03 20.24 -14.90
C VAL A 4 5.86 20.58 -13.42
N GLN A 5 6.02 21.86 -13.03
CA GLN A 5 5.85 22.29 -11.64
C GLN A 5 4.43 22.08 -11.13
N SER A 6 3.42 22.31 -11.98
CA SER A 6 2.02 22.05 -11.65
C SER A 6 1.74 20.57 -11.45
N ILE A 7 2.23 19.71 -12.37
CA ILE A 7 2.08 18.25 -12.26
C ILE A 7 2.80 17.72 -11.01
N LEU A 8 4.04 18.17 -10.77
CA LEU A 8 4.82 17.79 -9.60
C LEU A 8 4.09 18.17 -8.29
N SER A 9 3.49 19.37 -8.24
CA SER A 9 2.74 19.83 -7.06
C SER A 9 1.52 18.95 -6.77
N VAL A 10 0.80 18.50 -7.81
CA VAL A 10 -0.33 17.55 -7.66
C VAL A 10 0.18 16.19 -7.17
N ILE A 11 1.28 15.69 -7.72
CA ILE A 11 1.89 14.42 -7.28
C ILE A 11 2.31 14.51 -5.80
N LEU A 12 3.00 15.57 -5.41
CA LEU A 12 3.42 15.81 -4.03
C LEU A 12 2.22 15.91 -3.07
N GLY A 13 1.15 16.57 -3.48
CA GLY A 13 -0.11 16.58 -2.73
C GLY A 13 -0.68 15.18 -2.52
N GLY A 14 -0.66 14.33 -3.56
CA GLY A 14 -1.05 12.93 -3.46
C GLY A 14 -0.15 12.11 -2.52
N ILE A 15 1.17 12.31 -2.57
CA ILE A 15 2.12 11.67 -1.65
C ILE A 15 1.83 12.10 -0.20
N PHE A 16 1.60 13.39 0.04
CA PHE A 16 1.27 13.89 1.37
C PHE A 16 -0.03 13.26 1.90
N LEU A 17 -1.06 13.17 1.06
CA LEU A 17 -2.32 12.48 1.39
C LEU A 17 -2.07 10.99 1.72
N ALA A 18 -1.24 10.31 0.92
CA ALA A 18 -0.86 8.93 1.16
C ALA A 18 -0.12 8.75 2.50
N MET A 19 0.71 9.71 2.91
CA MET A 19 1.37 9.69 4.22
C MET A 19 0.38 9.83 5.37
N ILE A 20 -0.65 10.68 5.25
CA ILE A 20 -1.72 10.78 6.25
C ILE A 20 -2.44 9.44 6.37
N PHE A 21 -2.82 8.85 5.24
CA PHE A 21 -3.48 7.54 5.23
C PHE A 21 -2.58 6.43 5.76
N LEU A 22 -1.27 6.49 5.53
CA LEU A 22 -0.30 5.54 6.09
C LEU A 22 -0.34 5.57 7.61
N VAL A 23 -0.32 6.75 8.21
CA VAL A 23 -0.37 6.92 9.67
C VAL A 23 -1.73 6.44 10.21
N LEU A 24 -2.84 6.85 9.57
CA LEU A 24 -4.18 6.43 9.97
C LEU A 24 -4.34 4.90 9.90
N PHE A 25 -3.93 4.29 8.79
CA PHE A 25 -4.01 2.84 8.59
C PHE A 25 -3.10 2.09 9.57
N GLY A 26 -1.90 2.59 9.81
CA GLY A 26 -0.97 2.05 10.79
C GLY A 26 -1.56 2.04 12.21
N GLN A 27 -2.14 3.17 12.63
CA GLN A 27 -2.68 3.33 13.99
C GLN A 27 -4.03 2.65 14.20
N ILE A 28 -4.92 2.68 13.21
CA ILE A 28 -6.29 2.17 13.34
C ILE A 28 -6.34 0.67 13.06
N THR A 29 -5.69 0.20 11.99
CA THR A 29 -5.80 -1.18 11.50
C THR A 29 -4.62 -2.02 11.95
N VAL A 30 -3.39 -1.62 11.58
CA VAL A 30 -2.20 -2.45 11.82
C VAL A 30 -1.91 -2.61 13.31
N ARG A 31 -2.13 -1.57 14.11
CA ARG A 31 -2.01 -1.66 15.58
C ARG A 31 -2.96 -2.68 16.20
N LYS A 32 -4.19 -2.80 15.68
CA LYS A 32 -5.15 -3.83 16.14
C LYS A 32 -4.68 -5.22 15.75
N LEU A 33 -4.22 -5.39 14.51
CA LEU A 33 -3.70 -6.67 14.01
C LEU A 33 -2.45 -7.15 14.77
N ARG A 34 -1.53 -6.24 15.12
CA ARG A 34 -0.33 -6.55 15.93
C ARG A 34 -0.64 -6.99 17.35
N LYS A 35 -1.78 -6.58 17.90
CA LYS A 35 -2.26 -6.99 19.22
C LYS A 35 -2.93 -8.37 19.19
N ASN A 36 -3.31 -8.88 18.02
CA ASN A 36 -3.92 -10.19 17.90
C ASN A 36 -2.84 -11.29 17.87
N PRO A 37 -2.75 -12.17 18.88
CA PRO A 37 -1.73 -13.22 18.95
C PRO A 37 -1.81 -14.22 17.79
N GLU A 38 -2.98 -14.43 17.18
CA GLU A 38 -3.17 -15.37 16.07
C GLU A 38 -2.52 -14.89 14.75
N ILE A 39 -2.39 -13.58 14.55
CA ILE A 39 -1.98 -12.98 13.27
C ILE A 39 -0.58 -12.37 13.36
N LYS A 40 -0.10 -12.05 14.57
CA LYS A 40 1.17 -11.36 14.78
C LYS A 40 2.35 -12.05 14.11
N GLY A 41 2.35 -13.38 14.04
CA GLY A 41 3.40 -14.17 13.39
C GLY A 41 3.37 -14.18 11.86
N ILE A 42 2.29 -13.67 11.24
CA ILE A 42 1.98 -13.82 9.82
C ILE A 42 1.96 -12.48 9.07
N LEU A 43 2.19 -11.36 9.77
CA LEU A 43 2.11 -9.99 9.25
C LEU A 43 3.22 -9.60 8.24
N GLY A 44 3.95 -10.59 7.70
CA GLY A 44 5.11 -10.39 6.86
C GLY A 44 6.41 -10.35 7.67
N VAL A 45 7.53 -10.47 6.97
CA VAL A 45 8.84 -10.48 7.61
C VAL A 45 9.10 -9.09 8.21
N ASN A 46 9.27 -9.03 9.53
CA ASN A 46 9.59 -7.82 10.29
C ASN A 46 11.02 -7.33 9.98
N PHE A 47 11.35 -7.06 8.72
CA PHE A 47 12.68 -6.57 8.35
C PHE A 47 12.91 -5.15 8.89
N VAL A 48 11.87 -4.32 9.04
CA VAL A 48 11.96 -2.95 9.58
C VAL A 48 10.66 -2.57 10.32
N SER A 49 10.75 -1.78 11.40
CA SER A 49 9.57 -1.21 12.08
C SER A 49 8.70 -0.40 11.11
N GLY A 50 7.62 -1.00 10.59
CA GLY A 50 6.67 -0.34 9.68
C GLY A 50 6.48 -1.04 8.32
N SER A 51 7.32 -2.02 7.95
CA SER A 51 7.14 -2.78 6.70
C SER A 51 5.79 -3.49 6.64
N ASP A 52 5.28 -3.93 7.78
CA ASP A 52 4.02 -4.65 7.90
C ASP A 52 2.83 -3.78 7.46
N ILE A 53 2.93 -2.45 7.57
CA ILE A 53 1.85 -1.53 7.15
C ILE A 53 1.64 -1.67 5.63
N PHE A 54 2.74 -1.69 4.87
CA PHE A 54 2.68 -1.85 3.42
C PHE A 54 2.27 -3.27 3.01
N SER A 55 2.80 -4.30 3.68
CA SER A 55 2.43 -5.70 3.41
C SER A 55 0.96 -5.96 3.68
N VAL A 56 0.42 -5.47 4.80
CA VAL A 56 -1.00 -5.58 5.14
C VAL A 56 -1.86 -4.78 4.16
N ALA A 57 -1.45 -3.54 3.83
CA ALA A 57 -2.19 -2.72 2.87
C ALA A 57 -2.26 -3.38 1.49
N GLN A 58 -1.14 -3.94 1.01
CA GLN A 58 -1.08 -4.67 -0.25
C GLN A 58 -1.98 -5.92 -0.23
N ALA A 59 -1.93 -6.69 0.87
CA ALA A 59 -2.75 -7.89 1.04
C ALA A 59 -4.26 -7.58 1.11
N LEU A 60 -4.65 -6.43 1.68
CA LEU A 60 -6.05 -6.01 1.74
C LEU A 60 -6.53 -5.26 0.49
N TRP A 61 -5.62 -4.67 -0.29
CA TRP A 61 -5.92 -4.03 -1.56
C TRP A 61 -6.30 -5.04 -2.63
N LEU A 62 -5.61 -6.18 -2.67
CA LEU A 62 -5.86 -7.25 -3.64
C LEU A 62 -7.20 -7.97 -3.36
N PRO A 63 -8.02 -8.25 -4.39
CA PRO A 63 -9.21 -9.08 -4.23
C PRO A 63 -8.83 -10.52 -3.87
N GLN A 64 -9.60 -11.16 -2.99
CA GLN A 64 -9.32 -12.54 -2.53
C GLN A 64 -9.17 -13.55 -3.68
N SER A 65 -9.85 -13.34 -4.80
CA SER A 65 -9.72 -14.19 -6.00
C SER A 65 -8.32 -14.17 -6.61
N MET A 66 -7.61 -13.03 -6.57
CA MET A 66 -6.22 -12.93 -7.02
C MET A 66 -5.27 -13.56 -6.01
N ILE A 67 -5.51 -13.36 -4.71
CA ILE A 67 -4.60 -13.90 -3.69
C ILE A 67 -4.71 -15.43 -3.60
N ARG A 68 -5.92 -15.99 -3.71
CA ARG A 68 -6.11 -17.45 -3.79
C ARG A 68 -5.39 -18.09 -4.99
N LYS A 69 -5.22 -17.35 -6.10
CA LYS A 69 -4.40 -17.80 -7.24
C LYS A 69 -2.90 -17.74 -6.93
N ILE A 70 -2.46 -16.72 -6.19
CA ILE A 70 -1.05 -16.52 -5.81
C ILE A 70 -0.61 -17.49 -4.71
N GLN A 71 -1.47 -17.78 -3.73
CA GLN A 71 -1.22 -18.77 -2.66
C GLN A 71 -1.12 -20.20 -3.20
N LYS A 72 -1.74 -20.51 -4.35
CA LYS A 72 -1.55 -21.77 -5.07
C LYS A 72 -0.21 -21.85 -5.83
N SER A 73 0.58 -20.78 -5.84
CA SER A 73 1.88 -20.69 -6.51
C SER A 73 3.05 -20.77 -5.50
N ARG A 74 4.27 -21.01 -5.98
CA ARG A 74 5.51 -21.04 -5.16
C ARG A 74 5.84 -19.71 -4.44
N LEU A 75 5.11 -18.63 -4.73
CA LEU A 75 5.31 -17.31 -4.12
C LEU A 75 4.49 -17.09 -2.83
N SER A 76 3.85 -18.13 -2.29
CA SER A 76 2.98 -17.98 -1.10
C SER A 76 3.70 -17.43 0.14
N PHE A 77 5.02 -17.64 0.26
CA PHE A 77 5.82 -17.16 1.39
C PHE A 77 6.04 -15.63 1.40
N LEU A 78 5.88 -14.95 0.25
CA LEU A 78 6.05 -13.49 0.15
C LEU A 78 4.78 -12.72 0.48
N TYR A 79 3.64 -13.41 0.52
CA TYR A 79 2.34 -12.80 0.75
C TYR A 79 1.84 -13.17 2.15
N ALA A 80 1.52 -12.16 2.96
CA ALA A 80 0.85 -12.36 4.23
C ALA A 80 -0.47 -13.11 4.01
N ASP A 81 -0.83 -14.02 4.92
CA ASP A 81 -2.00 -14.89 4.74
C ASP A 81 -3.30 -14.08 4.71
N SER A 82 -3.71 -13.75 3.48
CA SER A 82 -4.77 -12.78 3.23
C SER A 82 -6.13 -13.25 3.72
N GLU A 83 -6.34 -14.55 3.83
CA GLU A 83 -7.60 -15.14 4.28
C GLU A 83 -7.78 -14.90 5.79
N LEU A 84 -6.68 -15.03 6.54
CA LEU A 84 -6.62 -14.76 7.96
C LEU A 84 -6.67 -13.25 8.25
N LEU A 85 -5.97 -12.44 7.44
CA LEU A 85 -6.07 -10.97 7.48
C LEU A 85 -7.48 -10.47 7.19
N TYR A 86 -8.18 -11.03 6.21
CA TYR A 86 -9.57 -10.68 5.93
C TYR A 86 -10.49 -11.04 7.09
N LYS A 87 -10.27 -12.19 7.75
CA LYS A 87 -11.09 -12.66 8.87
C LYS A 87 -11.06 -11.71 10.07
N HIS A 88 -9.94 -11.00 10.27
CA HIS A 88 -9.75 -10.07 11.40
C HIS A 88 -9.74 -8.59 10.99
N THR A 89 -10.12 -8.27 9.76
CA THR A 89 -10.26 -6.88 9.29
C THR A 89 -11.70 -6.58 8.90
N THR A 90 -12.13 -5.38 9.24
CA THR A 90 -13.47 -4.89 8.92
C THR A 90 -13.54 -4.36 7.49
N VAL A 91 -14.76 -4.12 6.99
CA VAL A 91 -14.95 -3.46 5.67
C VAL A 91 -14.30 -2.07 5.65
N PHE A 92 -14.34 -1.35 6.78
CA PHE A 92 -13.67 -0.06 6.93
C PHE A 92 -12.16 -0.18 6.75
N ASP A 93 -11.52 -1.14 7.42
CA ASP A 93 -10.08 -1.39 7.31
C ASP A 93 -9.66 -1.68 5.85
N ARG A 94 -10.49 -2.42 5.12
CA ARG A 94 -10.25 -2.76 3.71
C ARG A 94 -10.42 -1.57 2.79
N ILE A 95 -11.42 -0.72 3.03
CA ILE A 95 -11.60 0.53 2.29
C ILE A 95 -10.41 1.45 2.54
N LEU A 96 -10.01 1.62 3.81
CA LEU A 96 -8.87 2.44 4.19
C LEU A 96 -7.57 1.94 3.55
N ALA A 97 -7.33 0.62 3.57
CA ALA A 97 -6.20 0.00 2.88
C ALA A 97 -6.21 0.28 1.38
N ARG A 98 -7.39 0.18 0.73
CA ARG A 98 -7.52 0.45 -0.70
C ARG A 98 -7.26 1.90 -1.05
N ILE A 99 -7.80 2.84 -0.28
CA ILE A 99 -7.58 4.27 -0.49
C ILE A 99 -6.09 4.61 -0.31
N PHE A 100 -5.50 4.15 0.80
CA PHE A 100 -4.08 4.33 1.08
C PHE A 100 -3.21 3.78 -0.06
N TYR A 101 -3.35 2.49 -0.36
CA TYR A 101 -2.46 1.80 -1.29
C TYR A 101 -2.64 2.31 -2.72
N THR A 102 -3.87 2.62 -3.13
CA THR A 102 -4.14 3.21 -4.46
C THR A 102 -3.54 4.60 -4.59
N THR A 103 -3.70 5.46 -3.58
CA THR A 103 -3.11 6.81 -3.59
C THR A 103 -1.58 6.71 -3.65
N PHE A 104 -0.99 5.85 -2.83
CA PHE A 104 0.46 5.63 -2.79
C PHE A 104 1.00 5.13 -4.14
N VAL A 105 0.38 4.12 -4.74
CA VAL A 105 0.81 3.57 -6.04
C VAL A 105 0.64 4.58 -7.16
N ILE A 106 -0.52 5.26 -7.25
CA ILE A 106 -0.77 6.26 -8.31
C ILE A 106 0.25 7.40 -8.21
N SER A 107 0.48 7.95 -7.02
CA SER A 107 1.44 9.02 -6.83
C SER A 107 2.87 8.57 -7.12
N GLY A 108 3.27 7.38 -6.66
CA GLY A 108 4.61 6.84 -6.91
C GLY A 108 4.87 6.55 -8.39
N VAL A 109 3.92 5.91 -9.08
CA VAL A 109 4.02 5.63 -10.51
C VAL A 109 4.01 6.94 -11.32
N SER A 110 3.16 7.91 -10.96
CA SER A 110 3.12 9.21 -11.64
C SER A 110 4.43 9.96 -11.49
N MET A 111 5.09 9.88 -10.32
CA MET A 111 6.41 10.48 -10.10
C MET A 111 7.46 9.85 -11.00
N ILE A 112 7.51 8.52 -11.09
CA ILE A 112 8.45 7.79 -11.95
C ILE A 112 8.23 8.17 -13.41
N ILE A 113 6.98 8.18 -13.87
CA ILE A 113 6.63 8.58 -15.24
C ILE A 113 7.08 10.02 -15.49
N LEU A 114 6.81 10.95 -14.58
CA LEU A 114 7.21 12.35 -14.74
C LEU A 114 8.73 12.48 -14.91
N VAL A 115 9.52 11.79 -14.07
CA VAL A 115 10.98 11.79 -14.16
C VAL A 115 11.48 11.23 -15.49
N ILE A 116 10.85 10.15 -15.99
CA ILE A 116 11.21 9.56 -17.29
C ILE A 116 10.89 10.55 -18.42
N LEU A 117 9.69 11.16 -18.42
CA LEU A 117 9.28 12.09 -19.46
C LEU A 117 10.15 13.36 -19.48
N ASP A 118 10.55 13.85 -18.30
CA ASP A 118 11.47 14.97 -18.15
C ASP A 118 12.88 14.62 -18.66
N ALA A 119 13.39 13.44 -18.31
CA ALA A 119 14.67 12.94 -18.81
C ALA A 119 14.68 12.72 -20.34
N LEU A 120 13.52 12.53 -20.96
CA LEU A 120 13.36 12.43 -22.41
C LEU A 120 13.20 13.79 -23.11
N GLY A 121 13.18 14.90 -22.36
CA GLY A 121 13.06 16.25 -22.92
C GLY A 121 11.66 16.60 -23.43
N ILE A 122 10.62 15.87 -23.00
CA ILE A 122 9.23 16.08 -23.49
C ILE A 122 8.65 17.42 -23.03
N PHE A 123 9.21 18.01 -21.98
CA PHE A 123 8.74 19.25 -21.36
C PHE A 123 9.65 20.46 -21.61
N GLU A 124 10.64 20.34 -22.49
CA GLU A 124 11.45 21.48 -23.00
C GLU A 124 10.66 22.36 -23.99
#